data_AF-A0A9Q1CEE8-F1
#
_entry.id   AF-A0A9Q1CEE8-F1
#
_cell.length_a   1.000
_cell.length_b   1.000
_cell.length_c   1.000
_cell.angle_alpha   90.00
_cell.angle_beta   90.00
_cell.angle_gamma   90.00
#
_symmetry.space_group_name_H-M   'P 1'
#
loop_
_entity.id
_entity.type
_entity.pdbx_description
1 polymer ?
#
loop_
_entity_poly.entity_id
_entity_poly.type
_entity_poly.pdbx_seq_one_letter_code
_entity_poly.pdbx_strand_id
1 'polypeptide(L)'
;MGATSSSEPPKTKEKEYHRFQDLFRSVCDGKPDSKISKENFVNHFPAEAQGLTSRLYDLISASGNGQPVTVDLCSKTLDRIARTTTSSAQVQFYLKLFSKNGEKIAKDDCLELLNTAYYFHSLTSSIKFESTSKDETTLDVITDTILLQAGVDGCAEWIDQNCPDLLTGMHLWLMKKLNGQDISSQSTTLATIPDGCILNGILWWVLSSTFPSMYSQPSNQGSASNQTHAGDKQSWTSLYTSGEHGLSVNRFQHHVFSYRGPTVLLITCEDSYSFALAVDTEWRGWNNIMGRSELLLCSDVSRVQST
;
A
#
# COMPACT_ATOMS: atom_id res chain seq x y z
N MET A 1 -54.17 -11.49 38.64
CA MET A 1 -53.00 -10.60 38.49
C MET A 1 -51.77 -11.46 38.36
N GLY A 2 -51.31 -11.70 37.13
CA GLY A 2 -50.08 -12.44 36.85
C GLY A 2 -49.45 -11.78 35.62
N ALA A 3 -48.52 -10.86 35.86
CA ALA A 3 -47.80 -10.18 34.80
C ALA A 3 -46.62 -11.08 34.37
N THR A 4 -46.70 -11.58 33.15
CA THR A 4 -45.61 -12.27 32.45
C THR A 4 -44.56 -11.23 32.04
N SER A 5 -43.34 -11.36 32.56
CA SER A 5 -42.19 -10.59 32.10
C SER A 5 -41.72 -11.11 30.75
N SER A 6 -41.97 -10.34 29.69
CA SER A 6 -41.36 -10.56 28.38
C SER A 6 -39.91 -10.06 28.44
N SER A 7 -38.95 -10.99 28.36
CA SER A 7 -37.54 -10.67 28.20
C SER A 7 -37.29 -10.28 26.74
N GLU A 8 -36.98 -9.00 26.50
CA GLU A 8 -36.45 -8.54 25.21
C GLU A 8 -35.13 -9.27 24.88
N PRO A 9 -34.92 -9.74 23.63
CA PRO A 9 -33.63 -10.27 23.22
C PRO A 9 -32.61 -9.14 22.98
N PRO A 10 -31.30 -9.41 23.12
CA PRO A 10 -30.26 -8.38 23.03
C PRO A 10 -30.04 -7.94 21.58
N LYS A 11 -30.47 -6.72 21.25
CA LYS A 11 -30.36 -6.04 19.93
C LYS A 11 -28.93 -5.80 19.43
N THR A 12 -27.90 -6.21 20.18
CA THR A 12 -26.48 -5.91 19.87
C THR A 12 -25.83 -6.93 18.95
N LYS A 13 -26.26 -8.20 18.95
CA LYS A 13 -25.66 -9.26 18.13
C LYS A 13 -26.03 -9.18 16.65
N GLU A 14 -27.21 -8.66 16.31
CA GLU A 14 -27.69 -8.55 14.93
C GLU A 14 -26.89 -7.56 14.07
N LYS A 15 -26.30 -6.52 14.69
CA LYS A 15 -25.58 -5.48 13.94
C LYS A 15 -24.18 -5.90 13.47
N GLU A 16 -23.50 -6.80 14.17
CA GLU A 16 -22.14 -7.25 13.80
C GLU A 16 -22.16 -8.16 12.55
N TYR A 17 -23.18 -8.99 12.37
CA TYR A 17 -23.28 -9.90 11.22
C TYR A 17 -23.53 -9.18 9.89
N HIS A 18 -24.02 -7.95 9.89
CA HIS A 18 -24.34 -7.25 8.65
C HIS A 18 -23.11 -6.83 7.85
N ARG A 19 -21.96 -6.57 8.49
CA ARG A 19 -20.80 -5.99 7.80
C ARG A 19 -20.18 -6.94 6.77
N PHE A 20 -20.12 -8.23 7.08
CA PHE A 20 -19.47 -9.25 6.24
C PHE A 20 -20.48 -10.24 5.66
N GLN A 21 -21.75 -9.87 5.59
CA GLN A 21 -22.83 -10.79 5.20
C GLN A 21 -22.62 -11.36 3.79
N ASP A 22 -22.13 -10.55 2.86
CA ASP A 22 -21.89 -10.99 1.47
C ASP A 22 -20.70 -11.96 1.37
N LEU A 23 -19.64 -11.73 2.16
CA LEU A 23 -18.54 -12.69 2.31
C LEU A 23 -19.07 -14.03 2.82
N PHE A 24 -19.82 -14.04 3.93
CA PHE A 24 -20.31 -15.28 4.52
C PHE A 24 -21.31 -16.01 3.63
N ARG A 25 -22.17 -15.30 2.90
CA ARG A 25 -23.04 -15.93 1.89
C ARG A 25 -22.23 -16.69 0.84
N SER A 26 -21.14 -16.09 0.36
CA SER A 26 -20.29 -16.70 -0.66
C SER A 26 -19.46 -17.86 -0.15
N VAL A 27 -18.89 -17.77 1.06
CA VAL A 27 -17.92 -18.75 1.57
C VAL A 27 -18.60 -19.95 2.24
N CYS A 28 -19.82 -19.77 2.75
CA CYS A 28 -20.61 -20.82 3.42
C CYS A 28 -21.57 -21.59 2.49
N ASP A 29 -21.47 -21.42 1.16
CA ASP A 29 -22.39 -22.00 0.16
C ASP A 29 -23.88 -21.71 0.48
N GLY A 30 -24.18 -20.53 1.03
CA GLY A 30 -25.53 -20.14 1.44
C GLY A 30 -26.09 -20.85 2.68
N LYS A 31 -25.31 -21.66 3.41
CA LYS A 31 -25.72 -22.32 4.66
C LYS A 31 -25.18 -21.57 5.88
N PRO A 32 -26.00 -20.82 6.64
CA PRO A 32 -25.52 -19.92 7.70
C PRO A 32 -24.84 -20.62 8.89
N ASP A 33 -25.13 -21.90 9.11
CA ASP A 33 -24.54 -22.71 10.20
C ASP A 33 -23.36 -23.58 9.73
N SER A 34 -22.90 -23.44 8.49
CA SER A 34 -21.82 -24.25 7.95
C SER A 34 -20.45 -23.77 8.44
N LYS A 35 -19.54 -24.73 8.64
CA LYS A 35 -18.13 -24.45 8.92
C LYS A 35 -17.51 -23.81 7.69
N ILE A 36 -16.70 -22.78 7.91
CA ILE A 36 -15.93 -22.13 6.86
C ILE A 36 -14.69 -23.00 6.60
N SER A 37 -14.52 -23.52 5.40
CA SER A 37 -13.31 -24.24 5.01
C SER A 37 -12.22 -23.25 4.56
N LYS A 38 -10.94 -23.63 4.74
CA LYS A 38 -9.81 -22.83 4.25
C LYS A 38 -9.89 -22.61 2.74
N GLU A 39 -10.22 -23.67 2.02
CA GLU A 39 -10.35 -23.65 0.56
C GLU A 39 -11.43 -22.67 0.09
N ASN A 40 -12.65 -22.75 0.64
CA ASN A 40 -13.72 -21.83 0.27
C ASN A 40 -13.36 -20.37 0.61
N PHE A 41 -12.72 -20.16 1.77
CA PHE A 41 -12.32 -18.82 2.19
C PHE A 41 -11.26 -18.24 1.26
N VAL A 42 -10.20 -19.00 0.95
CA VAL A 42 -9.09 -18.54 0.10
C VAL A 42 -9.55 -18.34 -1.35
N ASN A 43 -10.35 -19.27 -1.89
CA ASN A 43 -10.85 -19.21 -3.27
C ASN A 43 -11.86 -18.09 -3.53
N HIS A 44 -12.43 -17.49 -2.48
CA HIS A 44 -13.28 -16.31 -2.62
C HIS A 44 -12.50 -15.06 -3.07
N PHE A 45 -11.19 -15.02 -2.82
CA PHE A 45 -10.32 -13.91 -3.18
C PHE A 45 -9.56 -14.20 -4.48
N PRO A 46 -9.09 -13.15 -5.20
CA PRO A 46 -8.31 -13.35 -6.42
C PRO A 46 -7.00 -14.12 -6.15
N ALA A 47 -6.42 -14.72 -7.19
CA ALA A 47 -5.24 -15.58 -7.08
C ALA A 47 -4.07 -14.87 -6.38
N GLU A 48 -3.87 -13.59 -6.68
CA GLU A 48 -2.82 -12.73 -6.14
C GLU A 48 -3.02 -12.42 -4.64
N ALA A 49 -4.23 -12.62 -4.11
CA ALA A 49 -4.51 -12.47 -2.68
C ALA A 49 -4.34 -13.76 -1.88
N GLN A 50 -4.14 -14.91 -2.53
CA GLN A 50 -4.24 -16.22 -1.87
C GLN A 50 -3.22 -16.42 -0.76
N GLY A 51 -2.00 -15.88 -0.91
CA GLY A 51 -0.98 -15.88 0.14
C GLY A 51 -1.45 -15.15 1.40
N LEU A 52 -1.92 -13.91 1.22
CA LEU A 52 -2.51 -13.10 2.30
C LEU A 52 -3.73 -13.77 2.93
N THR A 53 -4.67 -14.27 2.14
CA THR A 53 -5.95 -14.80 2.64
C THR A 53 -5.79 -16.16 3.31
N SER A 54 -4.83 -16.96 2.86
CA SER A 54 -4.40 -18.19 3.53
C SER A 54 -3.88 -17.89 4.94
N ARG A 55 -3.00 -16.89 5.08
CA ARG A 55 -2.46 -16.45 6.38
C ARG A 55 -3.54 -15.84 7.28
N LEU A 56 -4.47 -15.07 6.70
CA LEU A 56 -5.64 -14.55 7.42
C LEU A 56 -6.52 -15.69 7.96
N TYR A 57 -6.76 -16.72 7.16
CA TYR A 57 -7.50 -17.90 7.61
C TYR A 57 -6.77 -18.61 8.75
N ASP A 58 -5.45 -18.77 8.65
CA ASP A 58 -4.66 -19.40 9.70
C ASP A 58 -4.71 -18.61 11.01
N LEU A 59 -4.72 -17.26 10.94
CA LEU A 59 -4.95 -16.38 12.09
C LEU A 59 -6.34 -16.59 12.72
N ILE A 60 -7.39 -16.72 11.90
CA ILE A 60 -8.77 -16.97 12.35
C ILE A 60 -8.84 -18.33 13.05
N SER A 61 -8.26 -19.36 12.43
CA SER A 61 -8.21 -20.73 12.95
C SER A 61 -7.46 -20.80 14.29
N ALA A 62 -6.30 -20.14 14.39
CA ALA A 62 -5.53 -20.06 15.62
C ALA A 62 -6.31 -19.38 16.76
N SER A 63 -7.13 -18.36 16.45
CA SER A 63 -7.98 -17.69 17.43
C SER A 63 -9.09 -18.59 17.99
N GLY A 64 -9.41 -19.69 17.29
CA GLY A 64 -10.40 -20.69 17.70
C GLY A 64 -9.88 -21.78 18.63
N ASN A 65 -8.60 -21.78 19.02
CA ASN A 65 -7.98 -22.81 19.88
C ASN A 65 -8.25 -24.26 19.39
N GLY A 66 -8.17 -24.47 18.07
CA GLY A 66 -8.42 -25.78 17.45
C GLY A 66 -9.89 -26.11 17.19
N GLN A 67 -10.82 -25.21 17.51
CA GLN A 67 -12.21 -25.33 17.07
C GLN A 67 -12.34 -25.01 15.56
N PRO A 68 -13.32 -25.61 14.87
CA PRO A 68 -13.62 -25.26 13.48
C PRO A 68 -13.94 -23.77 13.33
N VAL A 69 -13.54 -23.18 12.20
CA VAL A 69 -13.83 -21.78 11.90
C VAL A 69 -15.33 -21.61 11.66
N THR A 70 -15.99 -20.92 12.58
CA THR A 70 -17.41 -20.53 12.48
C THR A 70 -17.54 -19.10 11.96
N VAL A 71 -18.74 -18.74 11.49
CA VAL A 71 -19.07 -17.37 11.07
C VAL A 71 -18.81 -16.37 12.20
N ASP A 72 -19.19 -16.70 13.44
CA ASP A 72 -18.98 -15.84 14.61
C ASP A 72 -17.47 -15.59 14.88
N LEU A 73 -16.65 -16.64 14.88
CA LEU A 73 -15.21 -16.52 15.09
C LEU A 73 -14.54 -15.72 13.97
N CYS A 74 -14.92 -16.00 12.73
CA CYS A 74 -14.41 -15.29 11.56
C CYS A 74 -14.81 -13.81 11.62
N SER A 75 -16.07 -13.50 11.89
CA SER A 75 -16.58 -12.13 11.98
C SER A 75 -15.84 -11.33 13.05
N LYS A 76 -15.68 -11.88 14.26
CA LYS A 76 -14.95 -11.23 15.35
C LYS A 76 -13.50 -10.92 14.99
N THR A 77 -12.83 -11.86 14.30
CA THR A 77 -11.44 -11.70 13.90
C THR A 77 -11.31 -10.65 12.80
N LEU A 78 -12.17 -10.70 11.78
CA LEU A 78 -12.21 -9.70 10.70
C LEU A 78 -12.57 -8.30 11.23
N ASP A 79 -13.47 -8.19 12.20
CA ASP A 79 -13.78 -6.91 12.84
C ASP A 79 -12.62 -6.37 13.66
N ARG A 80 -11.77 -7.23 14.26
CA ARG A 80 -10.53 -6.78 14.89
C ARG A 80 -9.57 -6.21 13.86
N ILE A 81 -9.39 -6.89 12.73
CA ILE A 81 -8.55 -6.41 11.62
C ILE A 81 -9.08 -5.07 11.10
N ALA A 82 -10.39 -4.96 10.92
CA ALA A 82 -11.03 -3.76 10.41
C ALA A 82 -11.01 -2.55 11.35
N ARG A 83 -10.63 -2.75 12.62
CA ARG A 83 -10.37 -1.69 13.60
C ARG A 83 -8.92 -1.16 13.54
N THR A 84 -8.07 -1.74 12.69
CA THR A 84 -6.67 -1.33 12.50
C THR A 84 -6.60 -0.13 11.54
N THR A 85 -7.00 1.04 12.02
CA THR A 85 -7.22 2.22 11.14
C THR A 85 -5.98 3.05 10.86
N THR A 86 -4.97 3.01 11.73
CA THR A 86 -3.74 3.80 11.57
C THR A 86 -2.67 3.03 10.80
N SER A 87 -1.87 3.71 9.97
CA SER A 87 -0.82 3.09 9.16
C SER A 87 0.21 2.32 10.03
N SER A 88 0.66 2.90 11.15
CA SER A 88 1.55 2.23 12.13
C SER A 88 0.98 0.89 12.65
N ALA A 89 -0.30 0.86 13.03
CA ALA A 89 -0.96 -0.37 13.46
C ALA A 89 -1.14 -1.40 12.32
N GLN A 90 -1.34 -0.94 11.08
CA GLN A 90 -1.43 -1.81 9.91
C GLN A 90 -0.08 -2.47 9.64
N VAL A 91 1.02 -1.71 9.67
CA VAL A 91 2.39 -2.21 9.55
C VAL A 91 2.66 -3.31 10.56
N GLN A 92 2.38 -3.04 11.84
CA GLN A 92 2.51 -3.99 12.93
C GLN A 92 1.69 -5.27 12.71
N PHE A 93 0.44 -5.12 12.28
CA PHE A 93 -0.46 -6.24 12.02
C PHE A 93 0.08 -7.14 10.91
N TYR A 94 0.45 -6.58 9.75
CA TYR A 94 0.85 -7.38 8.59
C TYR A 94 2.23 -8.01 8.76
N LEU A 95 3.20 -7.33 9.37
CA LEU A 95 4.49 -7.96 9.66
C LEU A 95 4.32 -9.17 10.60
N LYS A 96 3.47 -9.05 11.61
CA LYS A 96 3.13 -10.16 12.52
C LYS A 96 2.40 -11.28 11.78
N LEU A 97 1.47 -10.95 10.89
CA LEU A 97 0.73 -11.92 10.07
C LEU A 97 1.65 -12.74 9.14
N PHE A 98 2.68 -12.10 8.57
CA PHE A 98 3.62 -12.78 7.66
C PHE A 98 4.76 -13.48 8.40
N SER A 99 5.06 -13.09 9.64
CA SER A 99 6.02 -13.80 10.49
C SER A 99 5.44 -15.10 11.05
N LYS A 100 6.19 -16.21 11.01
CA LYS A 100 5.71 -17.52 11.51
C LYS A 100 5.48 -17.56 13.03
N ASN A 101 6.24 -16.76 13.80
CA ASN A 101 6.21 -16.76 15.27
C ASN A 101 6.06 -15.35 15.89
N GLY A 102 5.84 -14.30 15.09
CA GLY A 102 5.76 -12.92 15.61
C GLY A 102 7.11 -12.24 15.90
N GLU A 103 8.22 -12.99 15.94
CA GLU A 103 9.53 -12.45 16.38
C GLU A 103 10.40 -11.94 15.22
N LYS A 104 10.51 -12.73 14.15
CA LYS A 104 11.30 -12.41 12.95
C LYS A 104 10.53 -12.78 11.70
N ILE A 105 10.69 -11.96 10.67
CA ILE A 105 10.15 -12.21 9.33
C ILE A 105 11.28 -12.77 8.45
N ALA A 106 11.02 -13.87 7.74
CA ALA A 106 11.98 -14.43 6.79
C ALA A 106 12.00 -13.61 5.49
N LYS A 107 13.09 -13.69 4.71
CA LYS A 107 13.20 -12.95 3.45
C LYS A 107 12.07 -13.26 2.49
N ASP A 108 11.76 -14.53 2.28
CA ASP A 108 10.67 -14.96 1.40
C ASP A 108 9.29 -14.45 1.89
N ASP A 109 9.05 -14.49 3.20
CA ASP A 109 7.80 -13.97 3.79
C ASP A 109 7.69 -12.44 3.62
N CYS A 110 8.81 -11.71 3.73
CA CYS A 110 8.85 -10.26 3.53
C CYS A 110 8.67 -9.88 2.05
N LEU A 111 9.32 -10.61 1.13
CA LEU A 111 9.12 -10.45 -0.31
C LEU A 111 7.67 -10.72 -0.70
N GLU A 112 7.05 -11.78 -0.16
CA GLU A 112 5.63 -12.07 -0.41
C GLU A 112 4.74 -10.93 0.10
N LEU A 113 5.01 -10.40 1.29
CA LEU A 113 4.28 -9.26 1.85
C LEU A 113 4.39 -8.02 0.94
N LEU A 114 5.60 -7.65 0.53
CA LEU A 114 5.81 -6.43 -0.27
C LEU A 114 5.26 -6.57 -1.70
N ASN A 115 5.40 -7.73 -2.34
CA ASN A 115 4.77 -8.01 -3.64
C ASN A 115 3.25 -7.89 -3.55
N THR A 116 2.66 -8.52 -2.52
CA THR A 116 1.22 -8.46 -2.27
C THR A 116 0.78 -7.02 -2.01
N ALA A 117 1.56 -6.26 -1.24
CA ALA A 117 1.27 -4.87 -0.91
C ALA A 117 1.32 -3.96 -2.15
N TYR A 118 2.36 -4.10 -2.98
CA TYR A 118 2.49 -3.38 -4.24
C TYR A 118 1.33 -3.67 -5.19
N TYR A 119 1.00 -4.95 -5.40
CA TYR A 119 -0.10 -5.36 -6.27
C TYR A 119 -1.44 -4.71 -5.86
N PHE A 120 -1.80 -4.77 -4.58
CA PHE A 120 -3.05 -4.18 -4.11
C PHE A 120 -3.01 -2.65 -4.01
N HIS A 121 -1.82 -2.07 -3.81
CA HIS A 121 -1.64 -0.62 -3.95
C HIS A 121 -1.94 -0.16 -5.38
N SER A 122 -1.43 -0.85 -6.41
CA SER A 122 -1.72 -0.52 -7.82
C SER A 122 -3.22 -0.60 -8.13
N LEU A 123 -3.92 -1.61 -7.60
CA LEU A 123 -5.37 -1.73 -7.76
C LEU A 123 -6.14 -0.60 -7.06
N THR A 124 -5.72 -0.21 -5.86
CA THR A 124 -6.44 0.79 -5.06
C THR A 124 -6.16 2.23 -5.48
N SER A 125 -4.95 2.52 -5.97
CA SER A 125 -4.59 3.79 -6.60
C SER A 125 -5.14 3.92 -8.01
N SER A 126 -5.51 2.80 -8.65
CA SER A 126 -5.83 2.70 -10.08
C SER A 126 -4.68 3.17 -10.98
N ILE A 127 -3.45 3.00 -10.52
CA ILE A 127 -2.22 3.28 -11.28
C ILE A 127 -1.48 1.96 -11.40
N LYS A 128 -1.17 1.57 -12.64
CA LYS A 128 -0.33 0.40 -12.91
C LYS A 128 0.85 0.82 -13.77
N PHE A 129 2.02 0.34 -13.39
CA PHE A 129 3.23 0.44 -14.19
C PHE A 129 3.47 -0.88 -14.91
N GLU A 130 4.10 -0.80 -16.08
CA GLU A 130 4.63 -1.99 -16.74
C GLU A 130 5.74 -2.60 -15.89
N SER A 131 5.70 -3.92 -15.70
CA SER A 131 6.73 -4.60 -14.93
C SER A 131 8.06 -4.55 -15.67
N THR A 132 9.11 -4.15 -14.98
CA THR A 132 10.47 -4.07 -15.51
C THR A 132 11.42 -4.97 -14.71
N SER A 133 12.54 -5.36 -15.30
CA SER A 133 13.58 -6.11 -14.57
C SER A 133 14.18 -5.33 -13.39
N LYS A 134 14.04 -4.00 -13.38
CA LYS A 134 14.47 -3.15 -12.25
C LYS A 134 13.56 -3.30 -11.03
N ASP A 135 12.31 -3.72 -11.22
CA ASP A 135 11.34 -3.85 -10.12
C ASP A 135 11.79 -4.93 -9.14
N GLU A 136 12.23 -6.09 -9.64
CA GLU A 136 12.71 -7.21 -8.82
C GLU A 136 13.91 -6.79 -7.96
N THR A 137 14.94 -6.18 -8.57
CA THR A 137 16.13 -5.70 -7.86
C THR A 137 15.79 -4.63 -6.81
N THR A 138 14.89 -3.71 -7.15
CA THR A 138 14.46 -2.64 -6.21
C THR A 138 13.73 -3.23 -5.02
N LEU A 139 12.83 -4.19 -5.26
CA LEU A 139 12.07 -4.86 -4.22
C LEU A 139 12.97 -5.69 -3.29
N ASP A 140 13.96 -6.39 -3.84
CA ASP A 140 14.96 -7.12 -3.06
C ASP A 140 15.73 -6.19 -2.12
N VAL A 141 16.12 -5.00 -2.59
CA VAL A 141 16.89 -4.06 -1.77
C VAL A 141 16.03 -3.43 -0.68
N ILE A 142 14.77 -3.09 -0.97
CA ILE A 142 13.83 -2.63 0.06
C ILE A 142 13.63 -3.72 1.10
N THR A 143 13.47 -4.98 0.66
CA THR A 143 13.35 -6.14 1.54
C THR A 143 14.56 -6.26 2.45
N ASP A 144 15.77 -6.28 1.88
CA ASP A 144 17.00 -6.41 2.64
C ASP A 144 17.15 -5.25 3.64
N THR A 145 16.78 -4.02 3.23
CA THR A 145 16.81 -2.84 4.10
C THR A 145 15.87 -2.96 5.31
N ILE A 146 14.65 -3.47 5.10
CA ILE A 146 13.70 -3.74 6.19
C ILE A 146 14.25 -4.85 7.09
N LEU A 147 14.85 -5.90 6.52
CA LEU A 147 15.37 -7.05 7.26
C LEU A 147 16.68 -6.77 8.02
N LEU A 148 17.37 -5.67 7.74
CA LEU A 148 18.48 -5.19 8.57
C LEU A 148 18.03 -4.79 9.98
N GLN A 149 16.72 -4.56 10.19
CA GLN A 149 16.17 -4.17 11.47
C GLN A 149 16.03 -5.35 12.44
N ALA A 150 16.07 -5.05 13.73
CA ALA A 150 16.02 -6.07 14.79
C ALA A 150 14.59 -6.61 14.99
N GLY A 151 14.26 -7.69 14.28
CA GLY A 151 12.97 -8.40 14.43
C GLY A 151 11.78 -7.61 13.89
N VAL A 152 10.58 -8.14 14.15
CA VAL A 152 9.33 -7.58 13.59
C VAL A 152 9.06 -6.15 14.07
N ASP A 153 9.27 -5.86 15.35
CA ASP A 153 9.01 -4.52 15.89
C ASP A 153 10.01 -3.49 15.33
N GLY A 154 11.28 -3.86 15.15
CA GLY A 154 12.27 -2.99 14.49
C GLY A 154 11.95 -2.74 13.01
N CYS A 155 11.48 -3.77 12.29
CA CYS A 155 11.00 -3.61 10.91
C CYS A 155 9.81 -2.63 10.86
N ALA A 156 8.88 -2.76 11.82
CA ALA A 156 7.69 -1.91 11.88
C ALA A 156 8.04 -0.45 12.18
N GLU A 157 8.94 -0.21 13.14
CA GLU A 157 9.43 1.13 13.47
C GLU A 157 10.12 1.78 12.27
N TRP A 158 10.95 1.03 11.55
CA TRP A 158 11.60 1.53 10.35
C TRP A 158 10.59 1.91 9.26
N ILE A 159 9.58 1.07 8.99
CA ILE A 159 8.54 1.39 7.99
C ILE A 159 7.74 2.61 8.44
N ASP A 160 7.35 2.70 9.70
CA ASP A 160 6.57 3.84 10.23
C ASP A 160 7.33 5.17 10.09
N GLN A 161 8.67 5.14 10.20
CA GLN A 161 9.51 6.32 10.06
C GLN A 161 9.84 6.68 8.61
N ASN A 162 9.99 5.70 7.72
CA ASN A 162 10.53 5.91 6.38
C ASN A 162 9.50 5.81 5.26
N CYS A 163 8.43 5.03 5.44
CA CYS A 163 7.38 4.80 4.46
C CYS A 163 6.06 4.40 5.16
N PRO A 164 5.47 5.30 5.98
CA PRO A 164 4.37 4.96 6.89
C PRO A 164 3.15 4.35 6.17
N ASP A 165 2.89 4.75 4.92
CA ASP A 165 1.74 4.29 4.14
C ASP A 165 2.05 3.10 3.21
N LEU A 166 3.16 2.39 3.44
CA LEU A 166 3.60 1.28 2.58
C LEU A 166 2.51 0.20 2.44
N LEU A 167 1.88 -0.17 3.55
CA LEU A 167 0.87 -1.24 3.59
C LEU A 167 -0.58 -0.73 3.55
N THR A 168 -0.78 0.60 3.53
CA THR A 168 -2.11 1.22 3.58
C THR A 168 -2.95 0.84 2.36
N GLY A 169 -2.36 0.80 1.17
CA GLY A 169 -3.07 0.41 -0.06
C GLY A 169 -3.65 -1.01 0.01
N MET A 170 -2.86 -1.97 0.50
CA MET A 170 -3.30 -3.34 0.73
C MET A 170 -4.40 -3.44 1.79
N HIS A 171 -4.26 -2.69 2.89
CA HIS A 171 -5.28 -2.66 3.93
C HIS A 171 -6.61 -2.12 3.41
N LEU A 172 -6.57 -1.02 2.67
CA LEU A 172 -7.74 -0.42 2.04
C LEU A 172 -8.39 -1.38 1.05
N TRP A 173 -7.59 -2.08 0.24
CA TRP A 173 -8.10 -3.12 -0.66
C TRP A 173 -8.87 -4.19 0.11
N LEU A 174 -8.26 -4.74 1.16
CA LEU A 174 -8.87 -5.78 1.97
C LEU A 174 -10.18 -5.29 2.59
N MET A 175 -10.20 -4.08 3.15
CA MET A 175 -11.41 -3.52 3.76
C MET A 175 -12.52 -3.29 2.73
N LYS A 176 -12.20 -2.77 1.54
CA LYS A 176 -13.16 -2.61 0.45
C LYS A 176 -13.74 -3.97 0.03
N LYS A 177 -12.89 -4.98 -0.15
CA LYS A 177 -13.30 -6.34 -0.53
C LYS A 177 -14.18 -7.00 0.53
N LEU A 178 -13.82 -6.88 1.82
CA LEU A 178 -14.60 -7.43 2.93
C LEU A 178 -15.97 -6.75 3.09
N ASN A 179 -16.08 -5.46 2.77
CA ASN A 179 -17.34 -4.73 2.75
C ASN A 179 -18.17 -4.96 1.47
N GLY A 180 -17.81 -5.95 0.63
CA GLY A 180 -18.55 -6.29 -0.59
C GLY A 180 -18.37 -5.31 -1.75
N GLN A 181 -17.39 -4.40 -1.69
CA GLN A 181 -17.10 -3.50 -2.80
C GLN A 181 -16.27 -4.22 -3.87
N ASP A 182 -16.73 -4.14 -5.12
CA ASP A 182 -15.97 -4.63 -6.26
C ASP A 182 -14.90 -3.61 -6.66
N ILE A 183 -13.63 -4.03 -6.56
CA ILE A 183 -12.45 -3.22 -6.90
C ILE A 183 -12.00 -3.54 -8.32
N SER A 184 -12.43 -4.68 -8.89
CA SER A 184 -12.02 -5.13 -10.22
C SER A 184 -12.57 -4.26 -11.35
N SER A 185 -13.65 -3.52 -11.10
CA SER A 185 -14.29 -2.65 -12.08
C SER A 185 -13.64 -1.26 -12.19
N GLN A 186 -12.62 -0.94 -11.40
CA GLN A 186 -11.95 0.35 -11.48
C GLN A 186 -11.02 0.39 -12.69
N SER A 187 -11.30 1.30 -13.63
CA SER A 187 -10.40 1.56 -14.76
C SER A 187 -9.04 1.96 -14.20
N THR A 188 -8.04 1.13 -14.47
CA THR A 188 -6.65 1.36 -14.07
C THR A 188 -5.97 2.11 -15.21
N THR A 189 -5.38 3.25 -14.89
CA THR A 189 -4.58 4.00 -15.85
C THR A 189 -3.20 3.36 -15.91
N LEU A 190 -2.78 2.97 -17.12
CA LEU A 190 -1.40 2.56 -17.35
C LEU A 190 -0.53 3.82 -17.31
N ALA A 191 0.30 3.93 -16.28
CA ALA A 191 1.28 4.99 -16.18
C ALA A 191 2.58 4.51 -16.84
N THR A 192 3.09 5.31 -17.78
CA THR A 192 4.38 5.06 -18.41
C THR A 192 5.44 5.87 -17.70
N ILE A 193 6.52 5.22 -17.27
CA ILE A 193 7.72 5.90 -16.80
C ILE A 193 8.61 6.12 -18.03
N PRO A 194 9.11 7.34 -18.28
CA PRO A 194 10.01 7.60 -19.40
C PRO A 194 11.25 6.70 -19.37
N ASP A 195 11.70 6.27 -20.55
CA ASP A 195 12.93 5.50 -20.70
C ASP A 195 14.14 6.26 -20.16
N GLY A 196 15.10 5.53 -19.59
CA GLY A 196 16.29 6.13 -18.98
C GLY A 196 16.04 6.83 -17.64
N CYS A 197 14.82 6.80 -17.12
CA CYS A 197 14.53 7.29 -15.77
C CYS A 197 15.02 6.31 -14.68
N ILE A 198 15.39 6.88 -13.54
CA ILE A 198 15.75 6.16 -12.31
C ILE A 198 14.51 5.51 -11.69
N LEU A 199 13.36 6.15 -11.86
CA LEU A 199 12.09 5.70 -11.34
C LEU A 199 11.67 4.37 -11.98
N ASN A 200 11.10 3.49 -11.17
CA ASN A 200 10.37 2.29 -11.61
C ASN A 200 9.08 2.18 -10.77
N GLY A 201 8.24 1.16 -11.04
CA GLY A 201 6.94 1.04 -10.39
C GLY A 201 7.04 0.85 -8.88
N ILE A 202 8.02 0.06 -8.43
CA ILE A 202 8.27 -0.20 -7.00
C ILE A 202 8.75 1.05 -6.28
N LEU A 203 9.71 1.78 -6.86
CA LEU A 203 10.23 3.01 -6.27
C LEU A 203 9.14 4.09 -6.23
N TRP A 204 8.32 4.20 -7.28
CA TRP A 204 7.18 5.12 -7.28
C TRP A 204 6.20 4.80 -6.14
N TRP A 205 5.89 3.51 -5.93
CA TRP A 205 5.01 3.08 -4.84
C TRP A 205 5.60 3.46 -3.48
N VAL A 206 6.87 3.16 -3.23
CA VAL A 206 7.55 3.50 -1.96
C VAL A 206 7.55 5.00 -1.72
N LEU A 207 7.89 5.80 -2.73
CA LEU A 207 7.86 7.26 -2.63
C LEU A 207 6.44 7.79 -2.39
N SER A 208 5.44 7.20 -3.04
CA SER A 208 4.02 7.56 -2.84
C SER A 208 3.50 7.18 -1.45
N SER A 209 4.11 6.19 -0.81
CA SER A 209 3.86 5.79 0.58
C SER A 209 4.68 6.57 1.61
N THR A 210 5.58 7.43 1.15
CA THR A 210 6.47 8.24 1.99
C THR A 210 6.06 9.72 1.97
N PHE A 211 5.81 10.26 0.78
CA PHE A 211 5.48 11.66 0.60
C PHE A 211 3.99 11.94 0.88
N PRO A 212 3.65 13.15 1.34
CA PRO A 212 2.29 13.61 1.47
C PRO A 212 1.51 13.45 0.18
N SER A 213 0.20 13.24 0.30
CA SER A 213 -0.68 13.01 -0.84
C SER A 213 -0.65 14.12 -1.89
N MET A 214 -0.22 15.33 -1.57
CA MET A 214 -0.06 16.42 -2.55
C MET A 214 0.95 16.10 -3.66
N TYR A 215 1.87 15.15 -3.46
CA TYR A 215 2.83 14.71 -4.47
C TYR A 215 2.31 13.56 -5.33
N SER A 216 1.28 12.85 -4.88
CA SER A 216 0.78 11.61 -5.51
C SER A 216 -0.70 11.66 -5.90
N GLN A 217 -1.46 12.64 -5.43
CA GLN A 217 -2.88 12.82 -5.70
C GLN A 217 -3.13 14.16 -6.40
N PRO A 218 -4.08 14.20 -7.36
CA PRO A 218 -4.48 15.46 -7.97
C PRO A 218 -5.04 16.39 -6.91
N SER A 219 -4.46 17.57 -6.78
CA SER A 219 -5.01 18.63 -5.94
C SER A 219 -6.39 19.00 -6.48
N ASN A 220 -7.46 18.72 -5.72
CA ASN A 220 -8.77 19.34 -5.94
C ASN A 220 -8.68 20.83 -5.53
N GLN A 221 -7.86 21.61 -6.22
CA GLN A 221 -7.85 23.07 -6.11
C GLN A 221 -8.47 23.62 -7.39
N GLY A 222 -9.66 24.19 -7.23
CA GLY A 222 -10.60 24.41 -8.31
C GLY A 222 -10.18 25.42 -9.36
N SER A 223 -10.73 25.22 -10.56
CA SER A 223 -11.24 26.30 -11.39
C SER A 223 -12.31 25.75 -12.33
N ALA A 224 -13.45 26.42 -12.34
CA ALA A 224 -14.51 26.23 -13.32
C ALA A 224 -13.98 26.57 -14.72
N SER A 225 -13.66 25.56 -15.50
CA SER A 225 -13.64 25.65 -16.96
C SER A 225 -14.23 24.36 -17.51
N ASN A 226 -15.32 24.53 -18.25
CA ASN A 226 -16.09 23.47 -18.88
C ASN A 226 -15.20 22.50 -19.66
N GLN A 227 -15.57 21.20 -19.57
CA GLN A 227 -14.94 20.01 -20.16
C GLN A 227 -14.00 19.24 -19.23
N THR A 228 -14.57 18.75 -18.12
CA THR A 228 -13.99 17.65 -17.34
C THR A 228 -14.25 16.32 -18.04
N HIS A 229 -13.24 15.80 -18.75
CA HIS A 229 -13.14 14.35 -18.91
C HIS A 229 -12.88 13.76 -17.51
N ALA A 230 -13.84 13.00 -17.00
CA ALA A 230 -13.61 12.16 -15.83
C ALA A 230 -12.60 11.07 -16.24
N GLY A 231 -11.30 11.27 -15.97
CA GLY A 231 -10.29 10.31 -16.41
C GLY A 231 -8.85 10.53 -15.94
N ASP A 232 -8.39 11.76 -15.75
CA ASP A 232 -6.95 11.98 -15.51
C ASP A 232 -6.62 11.95 -14.02
N LYS A 233 -6.54 10.73 -13.47
CA LYS A 233 -5.75 10.46 -12.26
C LYS A 233 -4.29 10.71 -12.62
N GLN A 234 -3.75 11.85 -12.18
CA GLN A 234 -2.44 12.33 -12.58
C GLN A 234 -1.32 11.36 -12.15
N SER A 235 -0.71 10.70 -13.12
CA SER A 235 0.61 10.10 -12.97
C SER A 235 1.66 11.22 -12.85
N TRP A 236 2.78 10.95 -12.18
CA TRP A 236 3.89 11.90 -12.15
C TRP A 236 4.29 12.29 -13.57
N THR A 237 4.35 13.60 -13.83
CA THR A 237 4.75 14.12 -15.15
C THR A 237 6.22 14.50 -15.09
N SER A 238 7.02 13.98 -16.01
CA SER A 238 8.43 14.36 -16.13
C SER A 238 8.55 15.81 -16.59
N LEU A 239 9.20 16.64 -15.78
CA LEU A 239 9.53 18.02 -16.13
C LEU A 239 10.93 18.14 -16.75
N TYR A 240 11.87 17.32 -16.26
CA TYR A 240 13.27 17.36 -16.64
C TYR A 240 13.93 15.98 -16.40
N THR A 241 14.80 15.60 -17.33
CA THR A 241 15.70 14.44 -17.23
C THR A 241 17.08 14.84 -17.73
N SER A 242 18.15 14.42 -17.04
CA SER A 242 19.52 14.70 -17.51
C SER A 242 19.86 13.92 -18.79
N GLY A 243 19.22 12.77 -19.03
CA GLY A 243 19.40 11.96 -20.24
C GLY A 243 18.93 12.66 -21.52
N GLU A 244 17.78 13.34 -21.48
CA GLU A 244 17.24 14.05 -22.65
C GLU A 244 17.73 15.50 -22.73
N HIS A 245 17.83 16.16 -21.57
CA HIS A 245 18.08 17.60 -21.52
C HIS A 245 19.54 17.94 -21.24
N GLY A 246 20.35 16.99 -20.78
CA GLY A 246 21.75 17.23 -20.37
C GLY A 246 21.88 17.85 -18.98
N LEU A 247 23.07 17.79 -18.38
CA LEU A 247 23.37 18.16 -16.99
C LEU A 247 23.48 19.67 -16.69
N SER A 248 23.10 20.53 -17.64
CA SER A 248 23.25 21.98 -17.46
C SER A 248 22.22 22.55 -16.48
N VAL A 249 22.69 23.29 -15.47
CA VAL A 249 21.81 24.03 -14.54
C VAL A 249 20.87 24.96 -15.29
N ASN A 250 21.34 25.65 -16.34
CA ASN A 250 20.49 26.54 -17.14
C ASN A 250 19.34 25.79 -17.82
N ARG A 251 19.58 24.53 -18.24
CA ARG A 251 18.54 23.68 -18.83
C ARG A 251 17.56 23.20 -17.77
N PHE A 252 18.05 22.75 -16.61
CA PHE A 252 17.18 22.45 -15.48
C PHE A 252 16.26 23.63 -15.13
N GLN A 253 16.82 24.83 -15.00
CA GLN A 253 16.06 26.05 -14.71
C GLN A 253 14.98 26.32 -15.76
N HIS A 254 15.35 26.24 -17.05
CA HIS A 254 14.43 26.48 -18.17
C HIS A 254 13.22 25.53 -18.14
N HIS A 255 13.41 24.27 -17.75
CA HIS A 255 12.35 23.26 -17.71
C HIS A 255 11.51 23.30 -16.44
N VAL A 256 12.10 23.67 -15.29
CA VAL A 256 11.47 23.45 -13.98
C VAL A 256 10.95 24.74 -13.33
N PHE A 257 11.56 25.91 -13.54
CA PHE A 257 11.24 27.13 -12.76
C PHE A 257 9.86 27.75 -13.06
N SER A 258 9.28 27.43 -14.22
CA SER A 258 7.93 27.86 -14.59
C SER A 258 6.84 26.97 -13.97
N TYR A 259 7.20 25.80 -13.43
CA TYR A 259 6.26 24.91 -12.78
C TYR A 259 5.85 25.46 -11.40
N ARG A 260 4.56 25.34 -11.09
CA ARG A 260 3.90 25.98 -9.93
C ARG A 260 3.30 24.99 -8.94
N GLY A 261 3.62 23.71 -9.07
CA GLY A 261 3.14 22.64 -8.17
C GLY A 261 4.27 21.97 -7.38
N PRO A 262 3.91 20.98 -6.53
CA PRO A 262 4.87 20.14 -5.82
C PRO A 262 5.71 19.32 -6.81
N THR A 263 6.99 19.14 -6.52
CA THR A 263 7.93 18.42 -7.39
C THR A 263 8.73 17.39 -6.61
N VAL A 264 9.09 16.31 -7.29
CA VAL A 264 10.05 15.32 -6.78
C VAL A 264 11.25 15.31 -7.71
N LEU A 265 12.44 15.51 -7.16
CA LEU A 265 13.71 15.40 -7.86
C LEU A 265 14.40 14.10 -7.46
N LEU A 266 14.70 13.26 -8.45
CA LEU A 266 15.48 12.04 -8.28
C LEU A 266 16.91 12.29 -8.78
N ILE A 267 17.90 11.98 -7.94
CA ILE A 267 19.32 12.19 -8.23
C ILE A 267 20.04 10.86 -8.03
N THR A 268 20.75 10.38 -9.06
CA THR A 268 21.73 9.31 -8.92
C THR A 268 23.14 9.88 -8.94
N CYS A 269 24.00 9.38 -8.05
CA CYS A 269 25.43 9.68 -8.01
C CYS A 269 26.26 8.50 -8.56
N GLU A 270 27.51 8.75 -8.93
CA GLU A 270 28.42 7.74 -9.51
C GLU A 270 28.65 6.53 -8.60
N ASP A 271 28.60 6.71 -7.27
CA ASP A 271 28.73 5.65 -6.28
C ASP A 271 27.45 4.84 -6.04
N SER A 272 26.50 4.88 -6.99
CA SER A 272 25.19 4.24 -6.85
C SER A 272 24.45 4.65 -5.59
N TYR A 273 24.43 5.95 -5.29
CA TYR A 273 23.50 6.50 -4.32
C TYR A 273 22.39 7.21 -5.06
N SER A 274 21.15 6.89 -4.70
CA SER A 274 19.98 7.60 -5.18
C SER A 274 19.45 8.51 -4.07
N PHE A 275 18.89 9.64 -4.44
CA PHE A 275 18.26 10.57 -3.52
C PHE A 275 16.93 11.02 -4.12
N ALA A 276 15.91 11.11 -3.28
CA ALA A 276 14.63 11.68 -3.66
C ALA A 276 14.35 12.91 -2.80
N LEU A 277 14.26 14.06 -3.45
CA LEU A 277 13.94 15.33 -2.81
C LEU A 277 12.52 15.75 -3.21
N ALA A 278 11.62 15.82 -2.25
CA ALA A 278 10.28 16.37 -2.44
C ALA A 278 10.25 17.85 -2.02
N VAL A 279 9.80 18.70 -2.94
CA VAL A 279 9.73 20.16 -2.76
C VAL A 279 8.30 20.64 -3.00
N ASP A 280 7.70 21.25 -1.99
CA ASP A 280 6.33 21.76 -2.01
C ASP A 280 6.22 23.19 -2.56
N THR A 281 7.37 23.84 -2.76
CA THR A 281 7.50 25.20 -3.29
C THR A 281 8.11 25.22 -4.69
N GLU A 282 7.82 26.29 -5.42
CA GLU A 282 8.45 26.58 -6.71
C GLU A 282 9.97 26.62 -6.63
N TRP A 283 10.61 26.08 -7.65
CA TRP A 283 12.05 26.26 -7.85
C TRP A 283 12.35 27.72 -8.20
N ARG A 284 13.31 28.32 -7.49
CA ARG A 284 13.69 29.73 -7.65
C ARG A 284 15.21 29.87 -7.67
N GLY A 285 15.69 30.92 -8.34
CA GLY A 285 17.09 31.30 -8.29
C GLY A 285 17.50 31.72 -6.87
N TRP A 286 18.76 31.49 -6.52
CA TRP A 286 19.30 31.85 -5.21
C TRP A 286 19.08 33.31 -4.89
N ASN A 287 18.15 33.60 -3.98
CA ASN A 287 18.09 34.87 -3.25
C ASN A 287 17.53 34.74 -1.82
N ASN A 288 16.94 33.60 -1.41
CA ASN A 288 16.53 33.30 -0.03
C ASN A 288 16.22 31.79 0.13
N ILE A 289 16.49 31.20 1.32
CA ILE A 289 16.07 29.82 1.66
C ILE A 289 14.60 29.88 2.13
N MET A 290 13.68 29.27 1.38
CA MET A 290 12.27 29.12 1.75
C MET A 290 11.74 27.79 1.19
N GLY A 291 10.96 27.06 1.99
CA GLY A 291 10.31 25.79 1.62
C GLY A 291 10.35 24.77 2.77
N ARG A 292 9.41 23.80 2.78
CA ARG A 292 9.53 22.59 3.59
C ARG A 292 10.02 21.47 2.66
N SER A 293 11.29 21.12 2.76
CA SER A 293 11.83 19.98 2.01
C SER A 293 11.70 18.71 2.81
N GLU A 294 11.06 17.70 2.24
CA GLU A 294 11.13 16.34 2.75
C GLU A 294 12.16 15.60 1.90
N LEU A 295 13.25 15.18 2.55
CA LEU A 295 14.33 14.44 1.90
C LEU A 295 14.17 12.97 2.28
N LEU A 296 13.90 12.13 1.29
CA LEU A 296 14.04 10.69 1.44
C LEU A 296 15.40 10.26 0.88
N LEU A 297 16.20 9.65 1.73
CA LEU A 297 17.44 9.00 1.32
C LEU A 297 17.12 7.57 0.86
N CYS A 298 16.93 7.39 -0.44
CA CYS A 298 16.89 6.04 -1.03
C CYS A 298 18.29 5.65 -1.48
N SER A 299 19.14 5.13 -0.59
CA SER A 299 20.39 4.50 -1.05
C SER A 299 20.07 3.40 -2.08
N ASP A 300 20.62 3.52 -3.30
CA ASP A 300 20.50 2.52 -4.37
C ASP A 300 21.40 1.32 -3.97
N VAL A 301 20.92 0.07 -3.92
CA VAL A 301 20.26 -0.79 -4.93
C VAL A 301 21.25 -1.44 -5.94
N SER A 302 22.56 -1.26 -5.77
CA SER A 302 23.57 -1.99 -6.58
C SER A 302 24.80 -2.57 -5.83
N ARG A 303 24.74 -2.76 -4.51
CA ARG A 303 25.76 -3.54 -3.76
C ARG A 303 25.56 -5.07 -3.81
N VAL A 304 25.15 -5.59 -4.98
CA VAL A 304 25.20 -7.02 -5.30
C VAL A 304 25.92 -7.23 -6.63
N GLN A 305 27.01 -6.51 -6.90
CA GLN A 305 28.09 -7.05 -7.73
C GLN A 305 29.44 -6.52 -7.24
N SER A 306 30.40 -7.45 -7.08
CA SER A 306 31.83 -7.29 -6.72
C SER A 306 32.21 -7.19 -5.23
N THR A 307 32.13 -8.30 -4.50
CA THR A 307 33.31 -9.11 -4.06
C THR A 307 32.87 -10.32 -3.24
#